data_AF-A0A6G4HQ14-F1
#
_entry.id   AF-A0A6G4HQ14-F1
#
_cell.length_a   1.000
_cell.length_b   1.000
_cell.length_c   1.000
_cell.angle_alpha   90.00
_cell.angle_beta   90.00
_cell.angle_gamma   90.00
#
_symmetry.space_group_name_H-M   'P 1'
#
loop_
_entity.id
_entity.type
_entity.pdbx_description
1 polymer ?
#
loop_
_entity_poly.entity_id
_entity_poly.type
_entity_poly.pdbx_seq_one_letter_code
_entity_poly.pdbx_strand_id
1 'polypeptide(L)' 'MKVGKIIETQQPGIHKELNKNKKHNNKKHNNKKHRRGKQEENLSFSDVMDLMKHDSYCRGRGGRIKQRTWGK' A
#
# COMPACT_ATOMS: atom_id res chain seq x y z
N MET A 1 23.59 -33.41 6.14
CA MET A 1 22.18 -33.65 5.72
C MET A 1 21.41 -32.33 5.85
N LYS A 2 20.69 -31.84 4.82
CA LYS A 2 19.97 -30.55 4.89
C LYS A 2 18.57 -30.77 5.45
N VAL A 3 18.20 -30.05 6.52
CA VAL A 3 16.90 -30.18 7.23
C VAL A 3 15.71 -30.04 6.27
N GLY A 4 15.76 -29.11 5.31
CA GLY A 4 14.68 -28.93 4.32
C GLY A 4 14.42 -30.17 3.44
N LYS A 5 15.48 -30.88 3.03
CA LYS A 5 15.34 -32.11 2.21
C LYS A 5 14.76 -33.28 3.01
N ILE A 6 15.00 -33.30 4.32
CA ILE A 6 14.45 -34.32 5.22
C ILE A 6 12.95 -34.07 5.44
N ILE A 7 12.55 -32.82 5.65
CA ILE A 7 11.13 -32.45 5.82
C ILE A 7 10.35 -32.71 4.53
N GLU A 8 10.97 -32.47 3.37
CA GLU A 8 10.35 -32.76 2.08
C GLU A 8 10.04 -34.24 1.88
N THR A 9 10.93 -35.15 2.29
CA THR A 9 10.74 -36.59 2.13
C THR A 9 9.88 -37.22 3.23
N GLN A 10 10.08 -36.80 4.48
CA GLN A 10 9.38 -37.38 5.63
C GLN A 10 7.99 -36.75 5.85
N GLN A 11 7.81 -35.46 5.54
CA GLN A 11 6.60 -34.69 5.85
C GLN A 11 6.23 -33.75 4.69
N PRO A 12 5.86 -34.30 3.52
CA PRO A 12 5.64 -33.50 2.30
C PRO A 12 4.51 -32.48 2.43
N GLY A 13 3.53 -32.73 3.31
CA GLY A 13 2.45 -31.78 3.61
C GLY A 13 2.95 -30.48 4.23
N ILE A 14 3.77 -30.58 5.28
CA ILE A 14 4.33 -29.43 6.01
C ILE A 14 5.30 -28.65 5.12
N HIS A 15 6.13 -29.34 4.32
CA HIS A 15 7.03 -28.68 3.37
C HIS A 15 6.26 -27.81 2.35
N LYS A 16 5.12 -28.30 1.83
CA LYS A 16 4.27 -27.54 0.91
C LYS A 16 3.66 -26.31 1.58
N GLU A 17 3.23 -26.41 2.84
CA GLU A 17 2.63 -25.30 3.58
C GLU A 17 3.65 -24.19 3.89
N LEU A 18 4.86 -24.56 4.33
CA LEU A 18 5.94 -23.61 4.60
C LEU A 18 6.36 -22.82 3.34
N ASN A 19 6.44 -23.48 2.18
CA ASN A 19 6.75 -22.80 0.91
C ASN A 19 5.63 -21.87 0.44
N LYS A 20 4.36 -22.23 0.66
CA LYS A 20 3.21 -21.34 0.38
C LYS A 20 3.33 -20.05 1.21
N ASN A 21 3.60 -20.16 2.51
CA ASN A 21 3.71 -19.00 3.40
C ASN A 21 4.86 -18.04 3.00
N LYS A 22 5.98 -18.57 2.50
CA LYS A 22 7.09 -17.77 1.96
C LYS A 22 6.67 -16.94 0.73
N LYS A 23 5.86 -17.52 -0.17
CA LYS A 23 5.35 -16.81 -1.37
C LYS A 23 4.37 -15.70 -0.99
N HIS A 24 3.53 -15.90 0.03
CA HIS A 24 2.61 -14.88 0.53
C HIS A 24 3.34 -13.67 1.15
N ASN A 25 4.38 -13.91 1.94
CA ASN A 25 5.17 -12.83 2.56
C ASN A 25 5.92 -11.99 1.51
N ASN A 26 6.51 -12.62 0.49
CA ASN A 26 7.15 -11.91 -0.62
C ASN A 26 6.14 -11.12 -1.47
N LYS A 27 4.94 -11.67 -1.72
CA LYS A 27 3.86 -10.96 -2.39
C LYS A 27 3.40 -9.72 -1.60
N LYS A 28 3.33 -9.80 -0.26
CA LYS A 28 3.00 -8.64 0.60
C LYS A 28 4.01 -7.51 0.47
N HIS A 29 5.30 -7.83 0.42
CA HIS A 29 6.37 -6.84 0.19
C HIS A 29 6.32 -6.25 -1.23
N ASN A 30 5.99 -7.04 -2.26
CA ASN A 30 5.85 -6.55 -3.63
C ASN A 30 4.57 -5.72 -3.84
N ASN A 31 3.45 -6.07 -3.19
CA ASN A 31 2.20 -5.28 -3.23
C ASN A 31 2.37 -3.86 -2.68
N LYS A 32 3.23 -3.66 -1.67
CA LYS A 32 3.57 -2.31 -1.18
C LYS A 32 4.27 -1.45 -2.25
N LYS A 33 5.02 -2.07 -3.17
CA LYS A 33 5.71 -1.38 -4.27
C LYS A 33 4.78 -1.08 -5.46
N HIS A 34 3.61 -1.72 -5.56
CA HIS A 34 2.64 -1.50 -6.65
C HIS A 34 1.72 -0.26 -6.48
N ARG A 35 1.68 0.41 -5.31
CA ARG A 35 0.90 1.67 -5.15
C ARG A 35 1.55 2.90 -5.81
N ARG A 36 2.61 2.73 -6.59
CA ARG A 36 3.22 3.77 -7.43
C ARG A 36 3.26 3.34 -8.90
N GLY A 37 2.18 2.72 -9.37
CA GLY A 37 2.01 2.30 -10.76
C GLY A 37 0.76 2.91 -11.38
N LYS A 38 0.98 3.90 -12.26
CA LYS A 38 0.18 4.32 -13.43
C LYS A 38 -1.36 4.35 -13.31
N GLN A 39 -1.84 5.59 -13.16
CA GLN A 39 -3.02 6.23 -13.77
C GLN A 39 -4.35 5.48 -13.88
N GLU A 40 -5.38 6.16 -13.36
CA GLU A 40 -6.70 6.38 -13.99
C GLU A 40 -7.45 5.08 -14.38
N GLU A 41 -8.51 4.65 -13.71
CA GLU A 41 -9.85 5.21 -13.87
C GLU A 41 -10.82 4.48 -12.91
N ASN A 42 -10.78 4.76 -11.61
CA ASN A 42 -11.87 4.37 -10.68
C ASN A 42 -11.84 5.30 -9.46
N LEU A 43 -11.78 6.61 -9.68
CA LEU A 43 -12.07 7.55 -8.59
C LEU A 43 -13.58 7.50 -8.34
N SER A 44 -13.96 7.09 -7.14
CA SER A 44 -15.36 7.16 -6.73
C SER A 44 -15.78 8.61 -6.53
N PHE A 45 -17.09 8.87 -6.50
CA PHE A 45 -17.60 10.23 -6.28
C PHE A 45 -17.05 10.87 -4.99
N SER A 46 -16.86 10.08 -3.92
CA SER A 46 -16.22 10.57 -2.69
C SER A 46 -14.75 10.92 -2.87
N ASP A 47 -14.00 10.16 -3.69
CA ASP A 47 -12.59 10.49 -3.99
C ASP A 47 -12.49 11.79 -4.80
N VAL A 48 -13.45 12.03 -5.69
CA VAL A 48 -13.58 13.31 -6.40
C VAL A 48 -13.96 14.43 -5.43
N MET A 49 -14.84 14.18 -4.46
CA MET A 49 -15.20 15.18 -3.45
C MET A 49 -14.01 15.54 -2.55
N ASP A 50 -13.22 14.56 -2.11
CA ASP A 50 -12.01 14.81 -1.32
C ASP A 50 -10.92 15.53 -2.12
N LEU A 51 -10.84 15.27 -3.43
CA LEU A 51 -10.00 16.04 -4.36
C LEU A 51 -10.54 17.48 -4.55
N MET A 52 -11.85 17.64 -4.70
CA MET A 52 -12.50 18.95 -4.88
C MET A 52 -12.43 19.79 -3.59
N LYS A 53 -12.23 19.14 -2.44
CA LYS A 53 -11.99 19.73 -1.11
C LYS A 53 -10.58 20.31 -0.95
N HIS A 54 -9.92 20.71 -2.04
CA HIS A 54 -8.67 21.44 -1.97
C HIS A 54 -8.90 22.86 -1.44
N ASP A 55 -8.90 22.98 -0.11
CA ASP A 55 -8.72 24.20 0.67
C ASP A 55 -7.27 24.70 0.55
N SER A 56 -6.79 24.88 -0.69
CA SER A 56 -5.50 25.50 -0.98
C SER A 56 -5.40 26.91 -0.40
N TYR A 57 -6.53 27.49 0.01
CA TYR A 57 -6.60 28.70 0.79
C TYR A 57 -7.31 28.47 2.12
N CYS A 58 -6.79 29.07 3.19
CA CYS A 58 -7.44 29.16 4.48
C CYS A 58 -7.71 30.63 4.84
N ARG A 59 -8.66 30.87 5.75
CA ARG A 59 -8.84 32.21 6.33
C ARG A 59 -7.96 32.34 7.56
N GLY A 60 -7.06 33.32 7.55
CA GLY A 60 -6.29 33.72 8.72
C GLY A 60 -7.11 34.58 9.69
N ARG A 61 -6.48 34.96 10.79
CA ARG A 61 -7.07 35.87 11.79
C ARG A 61 -7.57 37.16 11.10
N GLY A 62 -8.81 37.55 11.41
CA GLY A 62 -9.51 38.67 10.74
C GLY A 62 -10.18 38.31 9.40
N GLY A 63 -10.27 37.01 9.07
CA GLY A 63 -11.03 36.53 7.92
C GLY A 63 -10.32 36.65 6.56
N ARG A 64 -9.07 37.11 6.53
CA ARG A 64 -8.28 37.25 5.29
C ARG A 64 -7.95 35.88 4.69
N ILE A 65 -8.27 35.68 3.42
CA ILE A 65 -7.94 34.47 2.66
C ILE A 65 -6.42 34.45 2.39
N LYS A 66 -5.76 33.32 2.66
CA LYS A 66 -4.31 33.08 2.47
C LYS A 66 -4.07 31.69 1.92
N GLN A 67 -3.12 31.53 1.00
CA GLN A 67 -2.78 30.21 0.47
C GLN A 67 -2.14 29.37 1.58
N ARG A 68 -2.60 28.14 1.77
CA ARG A 68 -1.96 27.16 2.66
C ARG A 68 -0.62 26.77 2.06
N THR A 69 0.46 27.27 2.65
CA THR A 69 1.81 26.79 2.36
C THR A 69 2.10 25.62 3.29
N TRP A 70 2.34 24.45 2.72
CA TRP A 70 2.95 23.34 3.45
C TRP A 70 4.44 23.69 3.49
N GLY A 71 5.00 23.92 4.70
CA GLY A 71 6.37 24.40 4.87
C GLY A 71 7.42 23.51 4.16
N LYS A 72 8.64 24.04 3.98
CA LYS A 72 9.79 23.25 3.50
C LYS A 72 10.26 22.27 4.56
#